data_AF-A0A8K0P358-F1
#
_entry.id   AF-A0A8K0P358-F1
#
_cell.length_a   1.000
_cell.length_b   1.000
_cell.length_c   1.000
_cell.angle_alpha   90.00
_cell.angle_beta   90.00
_cell.angle_gamma   90.00
#
_symmetry.space_group_name_H-M   'P 1'
#
loop_
_entity.id
_entity.type
_entity.pdbx_description
1 polymer ?
#
loop_
_entity_poly.entity_id
_entity_poly.type
_entity_poly.pdbx_seq_one_letter_code
_entity_poly.pdbx_strand_id
1 'polypeptide(L)'
;MGTGPMCRFASDLAPILRILAEKNATKIPFDEKVDLKKLKFYYMEDDGGSALLSPVQPEIKAALHRVISYLTKAHGLQVKKVK
;
A
#
# COMPACT_ATOMS: atom_id res chain seq x y z
N MET A 1 0.73 4.55 18.11
CA MET A 1 0.31 3.13 18.12
C MET A 1 -1.14 3.10 17.68
N GLY A 2 -1.42 2.64 16.46
CA GLY A 2 -2.79 2.46 15.96
C GLY A 2 -3.15 0.98 16.02
N THR A 3 -4.36 0.65 16.46
CA THR A 3 -4.94 -0.70 16.34
C THR A 3 -5.68 -0.82 15.02
N GLY A 4 -5.61 -1.98 14.36
CA GLY A 4 -6.27 -2.21 13.08
C GLY A 4 -6.61 -3.68 12.86
N PRO A 5 -7.65 -3.97 12.06
CA PRO A 5 -8.07 -5.34 11.76
C PRO A 5 -7.08 -6.04 10.81
N MET A 6 -6.98 -7.36 10.91
CA MET A 6 -6.27 -8.22 9.96
C MET A 6 -7.27 -9.09 9.19
N CYS A 7 -7.16 -9.13 7.87
CA CYS A 7 -8.10 -9.85 7.00
C CYS A 7 -7.35 -10.66 5.93
N ARG A 8 -8.03 -11.65 5.33
CA ARG A 8 -7.47 -12.45 4.23
C ARG A 8 -7.46 -11.68 2.91
N PHE A 9 -8.51 -10.90 2.64
CA PHE A 9 -8.65 -10.12 1.42
C PHE A 9 -8.75 -8.62 1.71
N ALA A 10 -8.24 -7.79 0.80
CA ALA A 10 -8.31 -6.34 0.93
C ALA A 10 -9.75 -5.80 0.91
N SER A 11 -10.67 -6.52 0.26
CA SER A 11 -12.10 -6.19 0.23
C SER A 11 -12.75 -6.21 1.61
N ASP A 12 -12.28 -7.07 2.51
CA ASP A 12 -12.84 -7.23 3.85
C ASP A 12 -12.43 -6.09 4.80
N LEU A 13 -11.35 -5.38 4.45
CA LEU A 13 -10.82 -4.29 5.26
C LEU A 13 -11.82 -3.12 5.33
N ALA A 14 -12.46 -2.77 4.20
CA ALA A 14 -13.41 -1.66 4.13
C ALA A 14 -14.62 -1.80 5.07
N PRO A 15 -15.40 -2.91 5.06
CA PRO A 15 -16.54 -3.06 5.97
C PRO A 15 -16.12 -3.13 7.44
N ILE A 16 -14.98 -3.73 7.76
CA ILE A 16 -14.52 -3.80 9.17
C ILE A 16 -14.05 -2.43 9.65
N LEU A 17 -13.29 -1.69 8.86
CA LEU A 17 -12.90 -0.32 9.20
C LEU A 17 -14.10 0.61 9.34
N ARG A 18 -15.17 0.40 8.55
CA ARG A 18 -16.41 1.17 8.68
C ARG A 18 -17.09 0.95 10.04
N ILE A 19 -17.13 -0.29 10.53
CA ILE A 19 -17.68 -0.60 11.85
C ILE A 19 -16.80 0.03 12.94
N LEU A 20 -15.48 -0.12 12.85
CA LEU A 20 -14.52 0.41 13.81
C LEU A 20 -14.49 1.95 13.86
N ALA A 21 -14.83 2.62 12.75
CA ALA A 21 -14.89 4.08 12.70
C ALA A 21 -16.10 4.65 13.47
N GLU A 22 -17.09 3.84 13.81
CA GLU A 22 -18.32 4.23 14.53
C GLU A 22 -18.90 5.56 14.00
N LYS A 23 -19.00 6.58 14.87
CA LYS A 23 -19.53 7.91 14.55
C LYS A 23 -18.71 8.68 13.51
N ASN A 24 -17.46 8.28 13.27
CA ASN A 24 -16.58 8.88 12.26
C ASN A 24 -16.70 8.20 10.90
N ALA A 25 -17.52 7.16 10.74
CA ALA A 25 -17.65 6.45 9.47
C ALA A 25 -18.07 7.36 8.30
N THR A 26 -18.83 8.43 8.58
CA THR A 26 -19.26 9.41 7.57
C THR A 26 -18.14 10.33 7.07
N LYS A 27 -17.01 10.40 7.78
CA LYS A 27 -15.85 11.23 7.38
C LYS A 27 -14.94 10.54 6.37
N ILE A 28 -15.12 9.24 6.15
CA ILE A 28 -14.27 8.41 5.31
C ILE A 28 -15.12 7.86 4.15
N PRO A 29 -14.74 8.09 2.89
CA PRO A 29 -15.52 7.62 1.74
C PRO A 29 -15.25 6.14 1.45
N PHE A 30 -15.75 5.24 2.29
CA PHE A 30 -15.50 3.79 2.17
C PHE A 30 -16.03 3.16 0.88
N ASP A 31 -17.10 3.70 0.32
CA ASP A 31 -17.76 3.17 -0.89
C ASP A 31 -17.29 3.85 -2.18
N GLU A 32 -16.40 4.84 -2.08
CA GLU A 32 -15.87 5.55 -3.25
C GLU A 32 -14.92 4.64 -4.03
N LYS A 33 -15.18 4.51 -5.34
CA LYS A 33 -14.30 3.74 -6.24
C LYS A 33 -13.00 4.50 -6.47
N VAL A 34 -11.89 3.82 -6.21
CA VAL A 34 -10.55 4.36 -6.43
C VAL A 34 -10.13 4.16 -7.88
N ASP A 35 -9.82 5.25 -8.58
CA ASP A 35 -9.21 5.22 -9.91
C ASP A 35 -7.69 5.21 -9.80
N LEU A 36 -7.08 4.06 -10.11
CA LEU A 36 -5.63 3.87 -10.04
C LEU A 36 -4.85 4.83 -10.95
N LYS A 37 -5.44 5.33 -12.04
CA LYS A 37 -4.78 6.27 -12.97
C LYS A 37 -4.60 7.67 -12.38
N LYS A 38 -5.40 8.02 -11.36
CA LYS A 38 -5.29 9.30 -10.66
C LYS A 38 -4.27 9.26 -9.52
N LEU A 39 -3.77 8.08 -9.17
CA LEU A 39 -2.81 7.89 -8.09
C LEU A 39 -1.37 8.00 -8.60
N LYS A 40 -0.50 8.56 -7.76
CA LYS A 40 0.95 8.56 -7.97
C LYS A 40 1.57 7.49 -7.09
N PHE A 41 2.25 6.53 -7.71
CA PHE A 41 2.89 5.44 -6.98
C PHE A 41 4.36 5.74 -6.74
N TYR A 42 4.77 5.59 -5.48
CA TYR A 42 6.13 5.79 -5.03
C TYR A 42 6.59 4.55 -4.27
N TYR A 43 7.87 4.19 -4.36
CA TYR A 43 8.43 3.06 -3.64
C TYR A 43 9.85 3.32 -3.15
N MET A 44 10.25 2.59 -2.12
CA MET A 44 11.59 2.53 -1.54
C MET A 44 11.98 1.06 -1.36
N GLU A 45 13.23 0.71 -1.61
CA GLU A 45 13.75 -0.66 -1.43
C GLU A 45 14.38 -0.85 -0.05
N ASP A 46 14.78 0.25 0.57
CA ASP A 46 15.54 0.37 1.79
C ASP A 46 15.17 1.70 2.47
N ASP A 47 15.54 1.83 3.72
CA ASP A 47 15.33 2.99 4.58
C ASP A 47 16.29 4.17 4.33
N GLY A 48 16.90 4.23 3.13
CA GLY A 48 17.99 5.16 2.82
C GLY A 48 19.39 4.63 3.18
N GLY A 49 19.53 3.36 3.56
CA GLY A 49 20.83 2.71 3.78
C GLY A 49 21.39 2.96 5.18
N SER A 50 20.52 2.99 6.20
CA SER A 50 20.95 3.20 7.57
C SER A 50 21.92 2.11 8.03
N ALA A 51 23.12 2.49 8.45
CA ALA A 51 24.11 1.54 8.99
C ALA A 51 23.68 0.89 10.32
N LEU A 52 22.64 1.43 10.97
CA LEU A 52 22.11 0.91 12.24
C LEU A 52 21.04 -0.17 12.04
N LEU A 53 20.60 -0.41 10.80
CA LEU A 53 19.51 -1.33 10.49
C LEU A 53 20.01 -2.48 9.61
N SER A 54 19.40 -3.64 9.80
CA SER A 54 19.71 -4.82 8.99
C SER A 54 19.25 -4.60 7.55
N PRO A 55 20.05 -4.98 6.53
CA PRO A 55 19.63 -4.89 5.14
C PRO A 55 18.34 -5.66 4.87
N VAL A 56 17.48 -5.10 4.03
CA VAL A 56 16.27 -5.78 3.56
C VAL A 56 16.65 -7.00 2.74
N GLN A 57 16.00 -8.13 3.04
CA GLN A 57 16.26 -9.41 2.35
C GLN A 57 15.98 -9.31 0.84
N PRO A 58 16.81 -9.95 -0.02
CA PRO A 58 16.63 -9.92 -1.46
C PRO A 58 15.25 -10.39 -1.94
N GLU A 59 14.64 -11.36 -1.25
CA GLU A 59 13.33 -11.92 -1.60
C GLU A 59 12.22 -10.88 -1.45
N ILE A 60 12.32 -10.02 -0.43
CA ILE A 60 11.38 -8.92 -0.18
C ILE A 60 11.52 -7.88 -1.30
N LYS A 61 12.75 -7.50 -1.66
CA LYS A 61 13.01 -6.59 -2.79
C LYS A 61 12.47 -7.17 -4.10
N ALA A 62 12.70 -8.46 -4.35
CA ALA A 62 12.16 -9.15 -5.52
C ALA A 62 10.62 -9.14 -5.55
N ALA A 63 9.95 -9.33 -4.41
CA ALA A 63 8.51 -9.21 -4.31
C ALA A 63 8.00 -7.80 -4.65
N LEU A 64 8.67 -6.77 -4.13
CA LEU A 64 8.38 -5.38 -4.47
C LEU A 64 8.52 -5.12 -5.97
N HIS A 65 9.60 -5.58 -6.61
CA HIS A 65 9.80 -5.45 -8.06
C HIS A 65 8.73 -6.16 -8.90
N ARG A 66 8.18 -7.29 -8.42
CA ARG A 66 7.02 -7.94 -9.09
C ARG A 66 5.79 -7.04 -9.06
N VAL A 67 5.51 -6.39 -7.94
CA VAL A 67 4.38 -5.45 -7.81
C VAL A 67 4.57 -4.23 -8.72
N ILE A 68 5.77 -3.64 -8.73
CA ILE A 68 6.11 -2.52 -9.61
C ILE A 68 5.90 -2.92 -11.09
N SER A 69 6.39 -4.11 -11.47
CA SER A 69 6.22 -4.63 -12.83
C SER A 69 4.75 -4.84 -13.19
N TYR A 70 3.94 -5.33 -12.26
CA TYR A 70 2.50 -5.50 -12.47
C TYR A 70 1.80 -4.16 -12.68
N LEU A 71 2.08 -3.15 -11.84
CA LEU A 71 1.50 -1.81 -11.98
C LEU A 71 1.88 -1.15 -13.32
N THR A 72 3.13 -1.30 -13.75
CA THR A 72 3.58 -0.74 -15.04
C THR A 72 2.99 -1.48 -16.23
N LYS A 73 3.01 -2.82 -16.23
CA LYS A 73 2.60 -3.63 -17.40
C LYS A 73 1.09 -3.79 -17.53
N ALA A 74 0.39 -4.08 -16.43
CA ALA A 74 -1.04 -4.35 -16.47
C ALA A 74 -1.88 -3.07 -16.48
N HIS A 75 -1.41 -2.00 -15.83
CA HIS A 75 -2.17 -0.76 -15.66
C HIS A 75 -1.55 0.46 -16.37
N GLY A 76 -0.35 0.31 -16.98
CA GLY A 76 0.32 1.40 -17.70
C GLY A 76 0.81 2.53 -16.79
N LEU A 77 0.95 2.28 -15.48
CA LEU A 77 1.23 3.29 -14.48
C LEU A 77 2.73 3.54 -14.34
N GLN A 78 3.14 4.79 -14.16
CA GLN A 78 4.53 5.12 -13.80
C GLN A 78 4.72 5.06 -12.29
N VAL A 79 5.62 4.20 -11.84
CA VAL A 79 6.00 4.05 -10.45
C VAL A 79 7.38 4.69 -10.24
N LYS A 80 7.50 5.60 -9.27
CA LYS A 80 8.73 6.37 -9.03
C LYS A 80 9.47 5.88 -7.79
N LYS A 81 10.78 5.61 -7.93
CA LYS A 81 11.64 5.35 -6.77
C LYS A 81 11.86 6.66 -6.01
N VAL A 82 11.64 6.64 -4.70
CA VAL A 82 11.98 7.76 -3.82
C VAL A 82 13.47 7.67 -3.50
N LYS A 83 14.14 8.83 -3.48
CA LYS A 83 15.55 8.96 -3.11
C LYS A 83 15.70 9.03 -1.60
#